data_AF-A0A2Z5EH03-F1
#
_entry.id   AF-A0A2Z5EH03-F1
#
_cell.length_a   1.000
_cell.length_b   1.000
_cell.length_c   1.000
_cell.angle_alpha   90.00
_cell.angle_beta   90.00
_cell.angle_gamma   90.00
#
_symmetry.space_group_name_H-M   'P 1'
#
loop_
_entity.id
_entity.type
_entity.pdbx_description
1 polymer ?
#
loop_
_entity_poly.entity_id
_entity_poly.type
_entity_poly.pdbx_seq_one_letter_code
_entity_poly.pdbx_strand_id
1 'polypeptide(L)' 'MDRTAALKAIAGKWAQFDPARHPFVRNVATQLPEHDDRDKFVAGVETLRDASHGQSRPVMSGAQ' A
#
# COMPACT_ATOMS: atom_id res chain seq x y z
N MET A 1 1.00 -19.01 14.07
CA MET A 1 1.01 -19.12 12.60
C MET A 1 2.16 -18.27 12.09
N ASP A 2 2.94 -18.79 11.15
CA ASP A 2 3.97 -18.02 10.46
C ASP A 2 3.32 -16.96 9.53
N ARG A 3 3.91 -15.76 9.44
CA ARG A 3 3.41 -14.64 8.64
C ARG A 3 3.36 -15.00 7.16
N THR A 4 4.43 -15.60 6.63
CA THR A 4 4.49 -15.99 5.22
C THR A 4 3.45 -17.06 4.90
N ALA A 5 3.24 -18.02 5.81
CA ALA A 5 2.16 -19.00 5.67
C ALA A 5 0.76 -18.36 5.62
N ALA A 6 0.50 -17.33 6.44
CA ALA A 6 -0.77 -16.60 6.42
C ALA A 6 -0.99 -15.84 5.09
N LEU A 7 0.03 -15.13 4.60
CA LEU A 7 -0.05 -14.40 3.32
C LEU A 7 -0.24 -15.33 2.13
N LYS A 8 0.44 -16.49 2.11
CA LYS A 8 0.23 -17.53 1.09
C LYS A 8 -1.20 -18.07 1.12
N ALA A 9 -1.78 -18.28 2.30
CA ALA A 9 -3.15 -18.77 2.42
C ALA A 9 -4.17 -17.75 1.91
N ILE A 10 -3.98 -16.45 2.18
CA ILE A 10 -4.84 -15.38 1.66
C ILE A 10 -4.68 -15.26 0.15
N ALA A 11 -3.44 -15.26 -0.36
CA ALA A 11 -3.14 -15.23 -1.79
C ALA A 11 -3.83 -16.39 -2.52
N GLY A 12 -3.77 -17.61 -1.98
CA GLY A 12 -4.45 -18.77 -2.53
C GLY A 12 -5.98 -18.60 -2.63
N LYS A 13 -6.61 -18.00 -1.62
CA LYS A 13 -8.06 -17.71 -1.65
C LYS A 13 -8.40 -16.65 -2.71
N TRP A 14 -7.63 -15.58 -2.78
CA TRP A 14 -7.84 -14.50 -3.75
C TRP A 14 -7.57 -14.93 -5.19
N ALA A 15 -6.62 -15.84 -5.37
CA ALA A 15 -6.36 -16.50 -6.65
C ALA A 15 -7.55 -17.36 -7.14
N GLN A 16 -8.63 -17.53 -6.38
CA GLN A 16 -9.83 -18.25 -6.81
C GLN A 16 -10.99 -17.32 -7.26
N PHE A 17 -10.89 -16.01 -7.04
CA PHE A 17 -11.95 -15.05 -7.42
C PHE A 17 -12.05 -14.84 -8.92
N ASP A 18 -13.26 -14.80 -9.49
CA ASP A 18 -13.48 -14.51 -10.91
C ASP A 18 -12.62 -13.33 -11.41
N PRO A 19 -11.74 -13.52 -12.42
CA PRO A 19 -10.82 -12.48 -12.86
C PRO A 19 -11.50 -11.33 -13.59
N ALA A 20 -12.69 -11.54 -14.19
CA ALA A 20 -13.45 -10.48 -14.82
C ALA A 20 -14.12 -9.58 -13.78
N ARG A 21 -14.47 -10.13 -12.62
CA ARG A 21 -15.13 -9.39 -11.53
C ARG A 21 -14.14 -8.77 -10.55
N HIS A 22 -13.00 -9.40 -10.33
CA HIS A 22 -11.99 -8.97 -9.36
C HIS A 22 -10.57 -8.92 -9.93
N PRO A 23 -10.34 -8.20 -11.05
CA PRO A 23 -9.03 -8.17 -11.72
C PRO A 23 -7.93 -7.61 -10.80
N PHE A 24 -8.24 -6.60 -9.99
CA PHE A 24 -7.30 -6.01 -9.04
C PHE A 24 -6.86 -7.01 -7.95
N VAL A 25 -7.82 -7.69 -7.32
CA VAL A 25 -7.53 -8.66 -6.24
C VAL A 25 -6.74 -9.85 -6.78
N ARG A 26 -7.06 -10.29 -8.00
CA ARG A 26 -6.29 -11.32 -8.72
C ARG A 26 -4.85 -10.88 -8.98
N ASN A 27 -4.63 -9.63 -9.37
CA ASN A 27 -3.27 -9.09 -9.55
C ASN A 27 -2.50 -8.97 -8.24
N VAL A 28 -3.15 -8.56 -7.14
CA VAL A 28 -2.49 -8.47 -5.83
C VAL A 28 -2.14 -9.86 -5.27
N ALA A 29 -2.96 -10.87 -5.55
CA ALA A 29 -2.71 -12.24 -5.09
C ALA A 29 -1.36 -12.82 -5.56
N THR A 30 -0.81 -12.35 -6.68
CA THR A 30 0.50 -12.82 -7.18
C THR A 30 1.68 -12.23 -6.41
N GLN A 31 1.49 -11.05 -5.78
CA GLN A 31 2.54 -10.30 -5.10
C GLN A 31 2.46 -10.44 -3.57
N LEU A 32 1.27 -10.78 -3.04
CA LEU A 32 0.99 -10.83 -1.61
C LEU A 32 1.91 -11.77 -0.80
N PRO A 33 2.32 -12.96 -1.28
CA PRO A 33 3.23 -13.83 -0.53
C PRO A 33 4.63 -13.24 -0.29
N GLU A 34 5.06 -12.33 -1.17
CA GLU A 34 6.37 -11.68 -1.15
C GLU A 34 6.33 -10.33 -0.42
N HIS A 35 5.14 -9.93 0.05
CA HIS A 35 4.96 -8.66 0.74
C HIS A 35 5.83 -8.60 1.99
N ASP A 36 6.65 -7.56 2.13
CA ASP A 36 7.32 -7.21 3.38
C ASP A 36 6.59 -6.03 4.03
N ASP A 37 5.93 -6.29 5.16
CA ASP A 37 5.17 -5.27 5.88
C ASP A 37 6.08 -4.18 6.46
N ARG A 38 7.34 -4.50 6.77
CA ARG A 38 8.29 -3.54 7.33
C ARG A 38 8.68 -2.50 6.28
N ASP A 39 9.01 -2.96 5.07
CA ASP A 39 9.37 -2.07 3.97
C ASP A 39 8.19 -1.17 3.59
N LYS A 40 6.96 -1.72 3.57
CA LYS A 40 5.76 -0.90 3.33
C LYS A 40 5.48 0.10 4.43
N PHE A 41 5.70 -0.27 5.69
CA PHE A 41 5.55 0.66 6.81
C PHE A 41 6.53 1.83 6.70
N VAL A 42 7.81 1.55 6.43
CA VAL A 42 8.83 2.59 6.22
C VAL A 42 8.46 3.48 5.04
N ALA A 43 8.07 2.91 3.90
CA ALA A 43 7.62 3.69 2.74
C ALA A 43 6.44 4.62 3.05
N GLY A 44 5.52 4.19 3.94
CA GLY A 44 4.42 5.03 4.42
C GLY A 44 4.89 6.21 5.28
N VAL A 45 5.81 5.98 6.21
CA VAL A 45 6.41 7.04 7.04
C VAL A 45 7.16 8.05 6.17
N GLU A 46 7.91 7.57 5.19
CA GLU A 46 8.62 8.39 4.20
C GLU A 46 7.66 9.27 3.39
N THR A 47 6.57 8.69 2.88
CA THR A 47 5.54 9.44 2.14
C THR A 47 4.90 10.56 2.98
N LEU A 48 4.59 10.27 4.26
CA LEU A 48 4.03 11.27 5.18
C LEU A 48 5.03 12.38 5.51
N ARG A 49 6.30 12.02 5.65
CA ARG A 49 7.38 12.97 5.84
C ARG A 49 7.50 13.89 4.63
N ASP A 50 7.54 13.36 3.42
CA ASP A 50 7.69 14.14 2.19
C ASP A 50 6.48 15.08 1.96
N ALA A 51 5.27 14.58 2.20
CA ALA A 51 4.06 15.40 2.12
C ALA A 51 4.10 16.61 3.08
N SER A 52 4.72 16.43 4.25
CA SER A 52 4.86 17.50 5.25
C SER A 52 5.92 18.54 4.86
N HIS A 53 6.96 18.13 4.13
CA HIS A 53 7.98 19.05 3.59
C HIS A 53 7.52 19.77 2.31
N GLY A 54 6.53 19.22 1.59
CA GLY A 54 5.93 19.83 0.40
C GLY A 54 4.82 20.85 0.67
N GLN A 55 4.38 21.00 1.93
CA GLN A 55 3.25 21.86 2.31
C GLN A 55 3.70 23.29 2.68
N SER A 56 4.42 23.98 1.78
CA SER A 56 4.60 25.42 1.88
C SER A 56 3.28 26.11 1.54
N ARG A 57 2.48 26.46 2.56
CA ARG A 57 1.30 27.32 2.38
C ARG A 57 1.76 28.64 1.73
N PRO A 58 1.16 29.09 0.62
CA PRO A 58 1.45 30.44 0.14
C PRO A 58 1.02 31.42 1.23
N VAL A 59 1.97 32.23 1.71
CA VAL A 59 1.64 33.37 2.55
C VAL A 59 0.84 34.34 1.66
N MET A 60 -0.46 34.45 1.92
CA MET A 60 -1.26 35.51 1.34
C MET A 60 -0.73 36.82 1.93
N SER A 61 0.11 37.52 1.17
CA SER A 61 0.53 38.89 1.48
C SER A 61 -0.71 39.79 1.31
N GLY A 62 -1.47 39.91 2.39
CA GLY A 62 -2.54 40.89 2.52
C GLY A 62 -1.91 42.23 2.85
N ALA A 63 -2.07 43.17 1.93
CA ALA A 63 -1.76 44.57 2.10
C ALA A 63 -2.36 45.15 3.39
N GLN A 64 -1.56 45.90 4.12
CA GLN A 64 -1.95 47.08 4.88
C GLN A 64 -0.77 48.04 4.98
#